data_AF-A0A1V5KPE4-F1
#
_entry.id   AF-A0A1V5KPE4-F1
#
_cell.length_a   1.000
_cell.length_b   1.000
_cell.length_c   1.000
_cell.angle_alpha   90.00
_cell.angle_beta   90.00
_cell.angle_gamma   90.00
#
_symmetry.space_group_name_H-M   'P 1'
#
loop_
_entity.id
_entity.type
_entity.pdbx_description
1 polymer ?
#
loop_
_entity_poly.entity_id
_entity_poly.type
_entity_poly.pdbx_seq_one_letter_code
_entity_poly.pdbx_strand_id
1 'polypeptide(L)'
;MEKKFYIQIYRHTLPIAGDSEWVELDSLEIHPDFARMLAEWGIVEIRGSHVHIRQVARLQKLLNLRRKLGVNLPGAAIIVDLLDRIEMLQDEIDRLKRR
;
A
#
# COMPACT_ATOMS: atom_id res chain seq x y z
N MET A 1 26.71 -23.71 -19.66
CA MET A 1 26.62 -22.58 -18.71
C MET A 1 25.31 -22.69 -17.96
N GLU A 2 25.34 -23.15 -16.72
CA GLU A 2 24.13 -23.30 -15.89
C GLU A 2 23.83 -22.00 -15.13
N LYS A 3 22.63 -21.45 -15.28
CA LYS A 3 22.17 -20.27 -14.53
C LYS A 3 21.55 -20.73 -13.21
N LYS A 4 22.14 -20.31 -12.10
CA LYS A 4 21.59 -20.52 -10.76
C LYS A 4 20.61 -19.39 -10.46
N PHE A 5 19.37 -19.75 -10.14
CA PHE A 5 18.36 -18.83 -9.63
C PHE A 5 18.20 -19.08 -8.13
N TYR A 6 18.15 -18.01 -7.35
CA TYR A 6 17.90 -18.06 -5.92
C TYR A 6 16.52 -17.46 -5.67
N ILE A 7 15.67 -18.19 -4.93
CA ILE A 7 14.41 -17.66 -4.42
C ILE A 7 14.69 -17.13 -3.02
N GLN A 8 14.53 -15.82 -2.84
CA GLN A 8 14.64 -15.18 -1.54
C GLN A 8 13.26 -15.20 -0.88
N ILE A 9 13.05 -16.17 0.01
CA ILE A 9 11.80 -16.29 0.77
C ILE A 9 11.89 -15.34 1.96
N TYR A 10 11.22 -14.19 1.87
CA TYR A 10 11.09 -13.25 2.98
C TYR A 10 10.05 -13.79 3.97
N ARG A 11 10.52 -14.32 5.10
CA ARG A 11 9.65 -14.69 6.23
C ARG A 11 9.39 -13.43 7.06
N HIS A 12 8.17 -12.89 6.95
CA HIS A 12 7.71 -11.87 7.88
C HIS A 12 7.50 -12.53 9.25
N THR A 13 8.36 -12.23 10.22
CA THR A 13 8.10 -12.57 11.61
C THR A 13 6.99 -11.67 12.08
N LEU A 14 5.78 -12.20 12.25
CA LEU A 14 4.68 -11.50 12.92
C LEU A 14 5.14 -11.15 14.34
N PRO A 15 5.40 -9.88 14.69
CA PRO A 15 5.73 -9.54 16.04
C PRO A 15 4.41 -9.23 16.80
N ILE A 16 4.43 -9.59 18.07
CA ILE A 16 3.27 -9.63 18.95
C ILE A 16 2.81 -8.20 19.23
N ALA A 17 1.48 -8.03 19.27
CA ALA A 17 0.77 -6.76 19.43
C ALA A 17 1.44 -5.78 20.40
N GLY A 18 1.79 -4.59 19.89
CA GLY A 18 2.34 -3.48 20.68
C GLY A 18 3.15 -2.51 19.83
N ASP A 19 4.26 -2.97 19.24
CA ASP A 19 5.22 -2.14 18.48
C ASP A 19 5.29 -2.50 16.97
N SER A 20 4.39 -3.37 16.52
CA SER A 20 4.46 -4.03 15.19
C SER A 20 3.62 -3.38 14.08
N GLU A 21 3.15 -2.16 14.31
CA GLU A 21 2.23 -1.48 13.40
C GLU A 21 2.92 -0.64 12.33
N TRP A 22 4.25 -0.54 12.35
CA TRP A 22 5.01 0.32 11.45
C TRP A 22 5.96 -0.51 10.57
N VAL A 23 5.96 -0.24 9.28
CA VAL A 23 6.74 -0.94 8.25
C VAL A 23 7.72 0.04 7.63
N GLU A 24 8.98 -0.36 7.50
CA GLU A 24 10.01 0.46 6.85
C GLU A 24 9.71 0.69 5.37
N LEU A 25 9.81 1.93 4.91
CA LEU A 25 9.55 2.34 3.52
C LEU A 25 10.50 1.68 2.52
N ASP A 26 11.75 1.44 2.91
CA ASP A 26 12.77 0.81 2.07
C ASP A 26 12.37 -0.62 1.67
N SER A 27 11.63 -1.31 2.55
CA SER A 27 11.10 -2.65 2.27
C SER A 27 9.96 -2.66 1.23
N LEU A 28 9.41 -1.50 0.90
CA LEU A 28 8.27 -1.35 -0.02
C LEU A 28 8.69 -0.97 -1.45
N GLU A 29 10.01 -0.89 -1.71
CA GLU A 29 10.57 -0.46 -3.00
C GLU A 29 10.08 0.94 -3.44
N ILE A 30 9.86 1.83 -2.48
CA ILE A 30 9.35 3.20 -2.72
C ILE A 30 10.48 4.19 -2.58
N HIS A 31 10.66 5.04 -3.60
CA HIS A 31 11.60 6.16 -3.48
C HIS A 31 11.15 7.14 -2.37
N PRO A 32 12.04 7.60 -1.48
CA PRO A 32 11.70 8.46 -0.35
C PRO A 32 10.91 9.72 -0.73
N ASP A 33 11.22 10.32 -1.88
CA ASP A 33 10.51 11.51 -2.38
C ASP A 33 9.03 11.21 -2.68
N PHE A 34 8.71 10.01 -3.20
CA PHE A 34 7.32 9.61 -3.43
C PHE A 34 6.58 9.42 -2.11
N ALA A 35 7.22 8.79 -1.13
CA ALA A 35 6.64 8.62 0.19
C ALA A 35 6.32 9.99 0.82
N ARG A 36 7.25 10.95 0.74
CA ARG A 36 7.05 12.32 1.23
C ARG A 36 5.86 13.02 0.56
N MET A 37 5.76 12.96 -0.77
CA MET A 37 4.62 13.56 -1.48
C MET A 37 3.28 12.96 -1.04
N LEU A 38 3.23 11.64 -0.82
CA LEU A 38 2.00 10.98 -0.34
C LEU A 38 1.64 11.38 1.09
N ALA A 39 2.63 11.63 1.94
CA ALA A 39 2.38 12.17 3.28
C ALA A 39 1.91 13.63 3.24
N GLU A 40 2.52 14.48 2.39
CA GLU A 40 2.10 15.87 2.20
C GLU A 40 0.66 15.98 1.69
N TRP A 41 0.22 15.03 0.87
CA TRP A 41 -1.17 14.95 0.38
C TRP A 41 -2.13 14.28 1.38
N GLY A 42 -1.65 13.83 2.54
CA GLY A 42 -2.47 13.18 3.56
C GLY A 42 -2.94 11.77 3.20
N ILE A 43 -2.32 11.14 2.19
CA ILE A 43 -2.69 9.80 1.71
C ILE A 43 -2.14 8.72 2.64
N VAL A 44 -0.94 8.95 3.18
CA VAL A 44 -0.28 8.05 4.14
C VAL A 44 0.28 8.85 5.31
N GLU A 45 0.39 8.22 6.47
CA GLU A 45 1.11 8.78 7.60
C GLU A 45 2.51 8.18 7.63
N ILE A 46 3.53 9.04 7.66
CA ILE A 46 4.92 8.64 7.74
C ILE A 46 5.53 9.14 9.04
N ARG A 47 6.17 8.23 9.77
CA ARG A 47 6.98 8.55 10.97
C ARG A 47 8.43 8.15 10.69
N GLY A 48 9.27 9.16 10.45
CA GLY A 48 10.65 8.92 10.01
C GLY A 48 10.68 8.18 8.67
N SER A 49 11.20 6.95 8.67
CA SER A 49 11.26 6.05 7.51
C SER A 49 10.19 4.94 7.54
N HIS A 50 9.14 5.08 8.36
CA HIS A 50 8.13 4.04 8.54
C HIS A 50 6.71 4.51 8.16
N VAL A 51 5.90 3.58 7.67
CA VAL A 51 4.47 3.74 7.37
C VAL A 51 3.63 2.75 8.17
N HIS A 52 2.41 3.11 8.52
CA HIS A 52 1.53 2.21 9.25
C HIS A 52 1.14 0.99 8.40
N ILE A 53 1.14 -0.22 8.97
CA ILE A 53 0.88 -1.49 8.29
C ILE A 53 -0.48 -1.50 7.55
N ARG A 54 -1.49 -0.87 8.16
CA ARG A 54 -2.83 -0.68 7.55
C ARG A 54 -2.80 0.14 6.25
N GLN A 55 -1.80 1.00 6.07
CA GLN A 55 -1.64 1.83 4.88
C GLN A 55 -0.76 1.15 3.80
N VAL A 56 -0.04 0.08 4.13
CA VAL A 56 0.83 -0.65 3.18
C VAL A 56 0.04 -1.21 2.01
N ALA A 57 -1.12 -1.83 2.26
CA ALA A 57 -1.97 -2.36 1.19
C ALA A 57 -2.44 -1.26 0.23
N ARG A 58 -2.85 -0.10 0.77
CA ARG A 58 -3.26 1.08 -0.02
C ARG A 58 -2.10 1.61 -0.86
N LEU A 59 -0.90 1.66 -0.27
CA LEU A 59 0.31 2.10 -0.94
C LEU A 59 0.72 1.16 -2.08
N GLN A 60 0.62 -0.15 -1.86
CA GLN A 60 0.86 -1.14 -2.91
C GLN A 60 -0.16 -1.04 -4.05
N LYS A 61 -1.46 -0.82 -3.77
CA LYS A 61 -2.48 -0.58 -4.80
C LYS A 61 -2.07 0.63 -5.66
N LEU A 62 -1.67 1.73 -5.04
CA LEU A 62 -1.24 2.96 -5.71
C LEU A 62 -0.02 2.75 -6.63
N LEU A 63 1.04 2.10 -6.12
CA LEU A 63 2.25 1.82 -6.90
C LEU A 63 1.95 0.88 -8.07
N ASN A 64 1.10 -0.12 -7.84
CA ASN A 64 0.67 -1.05 -8.88
C ASN A 64 -0.13 -0.34 -9.98
N LEU A 65 -1.02 0.59 -9.63
CA LEU A 65 -1.75 1.40 -10.62
C LEU A 65 -0.78 2.22 -11.47
N ARG A 66 0.17 2.92 -10.85
CA ARG A 66 1.20 3.67 -11.57
C ARG A 66 2.03 2.79 -12.51
N ARG A 67 2.47 1.61 -12.04
CA ARG A 67 3.31 0.69 -12.83
C ARG A 67 2.54 0.00 -13.95
N LYS A 68 1.30 -0.43 -13.69
CA LYS A 68 0.52 -1.26 -14.63
C LYS A 68 -0.32 -0.44 -15.61
N LEU A 69 -0.82 0.72 -15.18
CA LEU A 69 -1.70 1.58 -15.98
C LEU A 69 -1.02 2.86 -16.46
N GLY A 70 0.24 3.10 -16.07
CA GLY A 70 1.01 4.28 -16.50
C GLY A 70 0.46 5.61 -15.97
N VAL A 71 -0.38 5.57 -14.93
CA VAL A 71 -0.96 6.78 -14.33
C VAL A 71 0.09 7.52 -13.52
N ASN A 72 0.02 8.85 -13.51
CA ASN A 72 0.86 9.66 -12.64
C ASN A 72 0.48 9.46 -11.15
N LEU A 73 1.35 9.90 -10.24
CA LEU A 73 1.17 9.70 -8.80
C LEU A 73 -0.11 10.32 -8.23
N PRO A 74 -0.47 11.59 -8.53
CA PRO A 74 -1.75 12.16 -8.09
C PRO A 74 -2.95 11.38 -8.63
N GLY A 75 -2.92 11.01 -9.91
CA GLY A 75 -3.98 10.24 -10.54
C GLY A 75 -4.15 8.87 -9.91
N ALA A 76 -3.05 8.17 -9.62
CA ALA A 76 -3.08 6.89 -8.93
C ALA A 76 -3.67 7.02 -7.51
N ALA A 77 -3.35 8.09 -6.78
CA ALA A 77 -3.95 8.37 -5.47
C ALA A 77 -5.47 8.56 -5.55
N ILE A 78 -5.94 9.42 -6.46
CA ILE A 78 -7.38 9.64 -6.69
C ILE A 78 -8.09 8.34 -7.04
N ILE A 79 -7.49 7.52 -7.92
CA ILE A 79 -8.08 6.22 -8.31
C ILE A 79 -8.19 5.29 -7.10
N VAL A 80 -7.17 5.21 -6.23
CA VAL A 80 -7.24 4.39 -5.02
C VAL A 80 -8.38 4.85 -4.11
N ASP A 81 -8.54 6.16 -3.90
CA ASP A 81 -9.62 6.69 -3.06
C ASP A 81 -11.02 6.35 -3.62
N LEU A 82 -11.16 6.42 -4.95
CA LEU A 82 -12.40 6.03 -5.62
C LEU A 82 -12.66 4.53 -5.49
N LEU A 83 -11.63 3.69 -5.63
CA LEU A 83 -11.76 2.24 -5.45
C LEU A 83 -12.19 1.89 -4.03
N ASP A 84 -11.56 2.50 -3.01
CA ASP A 84 -11.92 2.27 -1.61
C ASP A 84 -13.38 2.71 -1.33
N ARG A 85 -13.84 3.81 -1.95
CA ARG A 85 -15.24 4.24 -1.86
C ARG A 85 -16.20 3.28 -2.55
N ILE A 86 -15.82 2.72 -3.71
CA ILE A 86 -16.63 1.73 -4.42
C ILE A 86 -16.73 0.44 -3.60
N GLU A 87 -15.61 -0.04 -3.04
CA GLU A 87 -15.58 -1.22 -2.15
C GLU A 87 -16.54 -1.02 -0.96
N MET A 88 -16.48 0.15 -0.30
CA MET A 88 -17.38 0.48 0.81
C MET A 88 -18.86 0.51 0.41
N LEU A 89 -19.20 1.08 -0.75
CA LEU A 89 -20.57 1.13 -1.25
C LEU A 89 -21.08 -0.27 -1.63
N GLN A 90 -20.21 -1.11 -2.19
CA GLN A 90 -20.57 -2.49 -2.53
C GLN A 90 -20.85 -3.31 -1.26
N ASP A 91 -20.04 -3.15 -0.21
CA ASP A 91 -20.26 -3.77 1.09
C ASP A 91 -21.60 -3.35 1.71
N GLU A 92 -21.99 -2.08 1.57
CA GLU A 92 -23.27 -1.57 2.05
C GLU A 92 -24.44 -2.22 1.30
N ILE A 93 -24.38 -2.28 -0.02
CA ILE A 93 -25.39 -2.95 -0.87
C ILE A 93 -25.52 -4.43 -0.48
N ASP A 94 -24.40 -5.12 -0.28
CA ASP A 94 -24.41 -6.54 0.06
C ASP A 94 -24.99 -6.79 1.45
N ARG A 95 -24.75 -5.90 2.42
CA ARG A 95 -25.39 -5.95 3.75
C ARG A 95 -26.90 -5.74 3.65
N LEU A 96 -27.35 -4.83 2.81
CA LEU A 96 -28.78 -4.56 2.61
C LEU A 96 -29.50 -5.73 1.92
N LYS A 97 -28.86 -6.38 0.94
CA LYS A 97 -29.41 -7.55 0.24
C LYS A 97 -29.50 -8.82 1.10
N ARG A 98 -28.74 -8.91 2.20
CA ARG A 98 -28.77 -10.05 3.13
C ARG A 98 -29.86 -9.93 4.21
N ARG A 99 -30.59 -8.82 4.25
CA ARG A 99 -31.81 -8.63 5.05
C ARG A 99 -33.03 -9.04 4.23
#